data_AF-A0A0Q9Y8Z6-F1
#
_entry.id   AF-A0A0Q9Y8Z6-F1
#
_cell.length_a   1.000
_cell.length_b   1.000
_cell.length_c   1.000
_cell.angle_alpha   90.00
_cell.angle_beta   90.00
_cell.angle_gamma   90.00
#
_symmetry.space_group_name_H-M   'P 1'
#
loop_
_entity.id
_entity.type
_entity.pdbx_description
1 polymer ?
#
loop_
_entity_poly.entity_id
_entity_poly.type
_entity_poly.pdbx_seq_one_letter_code
_entity_poly.pdbx_strand_id
1 'polypeptide(L)'
;MSAPKKELVGAKVQVVAVLIQDTDKEREVEKDVLVTNNIQEILAIPDLDVIFESIVGAEPTNRYLDEAIEYGCHIITANKALPR
;
A
#
# COMPACT_ATOMS: atom_id res chain seq x y z
N MET A 1 13.27 3.31 8.05
CA MET A 1 12.25 4.38 7.84
C MET A 1 11.82 4.92 9.18
N SER A 2 11.81 6.25 9.40
CA SER A 2 11.29 6.83 10.65
C SER A 2 9.77 6.88 10.54
N ALA A 3 9.06 6.21 11.46
CA ALA A 3 7.60 6.31 11.56
C ALA A 3 7.17 7.78 11.66
N PRO A 4 6.03 8.18 11.08
CA PRO A 4 5.53 9.54 11.25
C PRO A 4 5.38 9.84 12.75
N LYS A 5 5.83 11.03 13.17
CA LYS A 5 5.71 11.47 14.57
C LYS A 5 4.24 11.36 14.98
N LYS A 6 3.97 10.57 16.03
CA LYS A 6 2.65 10.31 16.63
C LYS A 6 1.81 11.58 16.85
N GLU A 7 2.51 12.71 17.04
CA GLU A 7 1.97 14.04 17.30
C GLU A 7 1.18 14.66 16.13
N LEU A 8 1.36 14.21 14.88
CA LEU A 8 0.70 14.81 13.71
C LEU A 8 -0.64 14.18 13.33
N VAL A 9 -0.79 12.87 13.56
CA VAL A 9 -1.94 12.09 13.07
C VAL A 9 -2.93 11.75 14.19
N GLY A 10 -2.53 11.93 15.46
CA GLY A 10 -3.36 11.57 16.62
C GLY A 10 -3.56 10.06 16.82
N ALA A 11 -3.06 9.23 15.89
CA ALA A 11 -3.12 7.78 15.89
C ALA A 11 -1.74 7.17 15.64
N LYS A 12 -1.58 5.89 16.01
CA LYS A 12 -0.39 5.10 15.64
C LYS A 12 -0.53 4.69 14.19
N VAL A 13 0.44 5.04 13.36
CA VAL A 13 0.56 4.54 11.98
C VAL A 13 1.46 3.31 11.99
N GLN A 14 1.02 2.24 11.32
CA GLN A 14 1.80 1.01 11.17
C GLN A 14 1.74 0.57 9.70
N VAL A 15 2.90 0.27 9.12
CA VAL A 15 2.98 -0.38 7.82
C VAL A 15 2.84 -1.88 8.06
N VAL A 16 1.85 -2.51 7.44
CA VAL A 16 1.54 -3.95 7.62
C VAL A 16 1.85 -4.78 6.38
N ALA A 17 1.89 -4.15 5.20
CA ALA A 17 2.23 -4.82 3.95
C ALA A 17 2.87 -3.86 2.93
N VAL A 18 3.60 -4.44 1.98
CA VAL A 18 4.19 -3.75 0.83
C VAL A 18 3.99 -4.61 -0.42
N LEU A 19 3.32 -4.05 -1.44
CA LEU A 19 3.21 -4.67 -2.76
C LEU A 19 4.48 -4.38 -3.58
N ILE A 20 5.09 -5.41 -4.13
CA ILE A 20 6.25 -5.30 -5.02
C ILE A 20 6.06 -6.14 -6.28
N GLN A 21 6.71 -5.77 -7.38
CA GLN A 21 6.64 -6.55 -8.61
C GLN A 21 7.50 -7.83 -8.56
N ASP A 22 8.67 -7.74 -7.93
CA ASP A 22 9.70 -8.77 -7.94
C ASP A 22 10.11 -9.07 -6.50
N THR A 23 9.69 -10.25 -6.02
CA THR A 23 9.93 -10.74 -4.66
C THR A 23 11.33 -11.32 -4.46
N ASP A 24 12.09 -11.55 -5.53
CA ASP A 24 13.48 -12.02 -5.44
C ASP A 24 14.44 -10.88 -5.09
N LYS A 25 14.00 -9.62 -5.27
CA LYS A 25 14.75 -8.43 -4.84
C LYS A 25 14.59 -8.20 -3.34
N GLU A 26 15.70 -8.33 -2.61
CA GLU A 26 15.75 -8.05 -1.18
C GLU A 26 15.24 -6.63 -0.86
N ARG A 27 14.38 -6.54 0.16
CA ARG A 27 13.82 -5.28 0.65
C ARG A 27 14.16 -5.14 2.14
N GLU A 28 14.69 -4.00 2.53
CA GLU A 28 14.87 -3.64 3.93
C GLU A 28 13.51 -3.22 4.53
N VAL A 29 12.72 -4.21 4.93
CA VAL A 29 11.45 -4.02 5.67
C VAL A 29 11.52 -4.72 7.03
N GLU A 30 10.65 -4.30 7.95
CA GLU A 30 10.50 -5.00 9.24
C GLU A 30 9.96 -6.43 9.01
N LYS A 31 10.35 -7.39 9.86
CA LYS A 31 10.08 -8.83 9.65
C LYS A 31 8.59 -9.19 9.72
N ASP A 32 7.79 -8.36 10.37
CA ASP A 32 6.35 -8.52 10.54
C ASP A 32 5.55 -7.85 9.42
N VAL A 33 6.22 -7.20 8.45
CA VAL A 33 5.59 -6.60 7.27
C VAL A 33 5.46 -7.65 6.18
N LEU A 34 4.24 -7.88 5.71
CA LEU A 34 3.98 -8.74 4.55
C LEU A 34 4.58 -8.10 3.28
N VAL A 35 5.50 -8.80 2.62
CA VAL A 35 6.01 -8.40 1.31
C VAL A 35 5.50 -9.39 0.27
N THR A 36 4.75 -8.90 -0.71
CA THR A 36 4.08 -9.76 -1.69
C THR A 36 4.00 -9.08 -3.05
N ASN A 37 3.79 -9.87 -4.10
CA ASN A 37 3.38 -9.41 -5.43
C ASN A 37 1.89 -9.65 -5.73
N ASN A 38 1.12 -10.11 -4.74
CA ASN A 38 -0.30 -10.37 -4.84
C ASN A 38 -1.11 -9.36 -4.03
N ILE A 39 -1.83 -8.47 -4.72
CA ILE A 39 -2.66 -7.43 -4.08
C ILE A 39 -3.77 -8.03 -3.19
N GLN A 40 -4.29 -9.21 -3.52
CA GLN A 40 -5.38 -9.84 -2.79
C GLN A 40 -4.97 -10.23 -1.38
N GLU A 41 -3.69 -10.57 -1.15
CA GLU A 41 -3.17 -10.84 0.20
C GLU A 41 -3.13 -9.58 1.06
N ILE A 42 -2.94 -8.40 0.44
CA ILE A 42 -2.97 -7.11 1.13
C ILE A 42 -4.41 -6.71 1.44
N LEU A 43 -5.32 -6.81 0.47
CA LEU A 43 -6.73 -6.46 0.64
C LEU A 43 -7.46 -7.38 1.63
N ALA A 44 -6.96 -8.60 1.84
CA ALA A 44 -7.48 -9.54 2.85
C ALA A 44 -7.03 -9.22 4.29
N ILE A 45 -6.15 -8.23 4.49
CA ILE A 45 -5.73 -7.82 5.84
C ILE A 45 -6.93 -7.20 6.56
N PRO A 46 -7.34 -7.73 7.73
CA PRO A 46 -8.42 -7.15 8.50
C PRO A 46 -8.06 -5.73 8.95
N ASP A 47 -9.04 -4.84 8.92
CA ASP A 47 -8.90 -3.45 9.37
C ASP A 47 -7.81 -2.65 8.61
N LEU A 48 -7.59 -2.95 7.32
CA LEU A 48 -6.69 -2.16 6.48
C LEU A 48 -7.31 -0.77 6.18
N ASP A 49 -6.80 0.27 6.84
CA ASP A 49 -7.38 1.62 6.76
C ASP A 49 -7.01 2.38 5.47
N VAL A 50 -5.74 2.29 5.05
CA VAL A 50 -5.15 3.18 4.02
C VAL A 50 -4.16 2.44 3.12
N ILE A 51 -4.28 2.65 1.81
CA ILE A 51 -3.28 2.26 0.81
C ILE A 51 -2.51 3.50 0.33
N PHE A 52 -1.19 3.42 0.40
CA PHE A 52 -0.28 4.38 -0.21
C PHE A 52 0.25 3.81 -1.53
N GLU A 53 -0.03 4.49 -2.64
CA GLU A 53 0.31 4.03 -3.98
C GLU A 53 1.38 4.94 -4.63
N SER A 54 2.41 4.30 -5.20
CA SER A 54 3.53 4.95 -5.90
C SER A 54 4.09 4.08 -7.04
N ILE A 55 3.25 3.25 -7.66
CA ILE A 55 3.59 2.45 -8.83
C ILE A 55 3.72 3.38 -10.04
N VAL A 56 4.68 3.10 -10.92
CA VAL A 56 4.86 3.86 -12.16
C VAL A 56 3.94 3.31 -13.24
N GLY A 57 3.16 4.19 -13.87
CA GLY A 57 2.24 3.84 -14.95
C GLY A 57 0.82 3.55 -14.46
N ALA A 58 -0.14 3.51 -15.39
CA ALA A 58 -1.55 3.39 -15.08
C ALA A 58 -1.98 1.94 -14.81
N GLU A 59 -1.48 0.98 -15.59
CA GLU A 59 -1.73 -0.44 -15.37
C GLU A 59 -0.47 -1.13 -14.82
N PRO A 60 -0.60 -2.04 -13.84
CA PRO A 60 -1.83 -2.58 -13.24
C PRO A 60 -2.46 -1.72 -12.13
N THR A 61 -1.93 -0.51 -11.90
CA THR A 61 -2.30 0.35 -10.77
C THR A 61 -3.81 0.63 -10.68
N ASN A 62 -4.47 1.04 -11.76
CA ASN A 62 -5.90 1.37 -11.74
C ASN A 62 -6.72 0.22 -11.16
N ARG A 63 -6.45 -1.01 -11.61
CA ARG A 63 -7.15 -2.21 -11.13
C ARG A 63 -6.97 -2.41 -9.63
N TYR A 64 -5.75 -2.23 -9.12
CA TYR A 64 -5.50 -2.33 -7.68
C TYR A 64 -6.23 -1.25 -6.89
N LEU A 65 -6.33 -0.04 -7.43
CA LEU A 65 -7.05 1.05 -6.80
C LEU A 65 -8.57 0.82 -6.83
N ASP A 66 -9.12 0.33 -7.94
CA ASP A 66 -10.53 -0.02 -8.06
C ASP A 66 -10.91 -1.10 -7.03
N GLU A 67 -10.13 -2.18 -6.95
CA GLU A 67 -10.31 -3.23 -5.94
C GLU A 67 -10.23 -2.64 -4.52
N ALA A 68 -9.24 -1.79 -4.24
CA ALA A 68 -9.09 -1.16 -2.93
C ALA A 68 -10.27 -0.25 -2.54
N ILE A 69 -10.85 0.48 -3.50
CA ILE A 69 -12.06 1.29 -3.30
C ILE A 69 -13.24 0.40 -2.94
N GLU A 70 -13.42 -0.72 -3.66
CA GLU A 70 -14.49 -1.69 -3.37
C GLU A 70 -14.38 -2.28 -1.96
N TYR A 71 -13.17 -2.51 -1.47
CA TYR A 71 -12.90 -2.93 -0.08
C TYR A 71 -13.06 -1.81 0.96
N GLY A 72 -13.24 -0.55 0.54
CA GLY A 72 -13.44 0.59 1.43
C GLY A 72 -12.15 1.21 1.99
N CYS A 73 -10.99 0.88 1.41
CA CYS A 73 -9.71 1.47 1.83
C CYS A 73 -9.60 2.93 1.36
N HIS A 74 -9.03 3.80 2.21
CA HIS A 74 -8.63 5.13 1.75
C HIS A 74 -7.38 5.03 0.87
N ILE A 75 -7.30 5.80 -0.20
CA ILE A 75 -6.17 5.77 -1.14
C ILE A 75 -5.44 7.12 -1.10
N ILE A 76 -4.12 7.05 -0.93
CA ILE A 76 -3.20 8.17 -1.11
C ILE A 76 -2.24 7.79 -2.24
N THR A 77 -2.38 8.44 -3.39
CA THR A 77 -1.59 8.14 -4.59
C THR A 77 -0.64 9.28 -4.95
N ALA A 78 0.59 8.93 -5.33
CA ALA A 78 1.56 9.82 -5.97
C ALA A 78 1.61 9.65 -7.50
N ASN A 79 0.79 8.76 -8.06
CA ASN A 79 0.82 8.40 -9.48
C ASN A 79 0.08 9.43 -10.34
N LYS A 80 0.86 10.16 -11.14
CA LYS A 80 0.36 11.22 -12.03
C LYS A 80 -0.15 10.70 -13.37
N ALA A 81 0.04 9.41 -13.66
CA ALA A 81 -0.40 8.77 -14.90
C ALA A 81 -1.83 8.20 -14.80
N LEU A 82 -2.44 8.22 -13.61
CA LEU A 82 -3.82 7.82 -13.42
C LEU A 82 -4.75 8.77 -14.18
N PRO A 83 -5.83 8.27 -14.80
CA PRO A 83 -6.86 9.12 -15.37
C PRO A 83 -7.47 10.01 -14.27
N ARG A 84 -7.85 11.23 -14.63
CA ARG A 84 -8.54 12.16 -13.73
C ARG A 84 -10.03 11.85 -13.64
#